data_AF-A0A7I7P8T8-F1
#
_entry.id   AF-A0A7I7P8T8-F1
#
_cell.length_a   1.000
_cell.length_b   1.000
_cell.length_c   1.000
_cell.angle_alpha   90.00
_cell.angle_beta   90.00
_cell.angle_gamma   90.00
#
_symmetry.space_group_name_H-M   'P 1'
#
loop_
_entity.id
_entity.type
_entity.pdbx_description
1 polymer ?
#
loop_
_entity_poly.entity_id
_entity_poly.type
_entity_poly.pdbx_seq_one_letter_code
_entity_poly.pdbx_strand_id
1 'polypeptide(L)' 'MALAWLISLPGVVAIPGASSVEQLEFNVAAADIELSAAARDALTDAARAFRPVPARRFLTDMVHERVLRR' A
#
# COMPACT_ATOMS: atom_id res chain seq x y z
N MET A 1 -6.56 -2.39 5.28
CA MET A 1 -5.57 -1.98 6.30
C MET A 1 -4.79 -0.71 5.96
N ALA A 2 -4.08 -0.64 4.82
CA ALA A 2 -3.28 0.55 4.49
C ALA A 2 -4.11 1.84 4.38
N LEU A 3 -5.26 1.79 3.70
CA LEU A 3 -6.17 2.93 3.61
C LEU A 3 -6.75 3.32 4.97
N ALA A 4 -7.16 2.35 5.79
CA ALA A 4 -7.63 2.58 7.15
C ALA A 4 -6.59 3.33 8.01
N TRP A 5 -5.31 2.97 7.87
CA TRP A 5 -4.22 3.69 8.53
C TRP A 5 -4.07 5.11 7.99
N LEU A 6 -4.03 5.31 6.67
CA LEU A 6 -3.88 6.63 6.05
C LEU A 6 -4.98 7.60 6.49
N ILE A 7 -6.24 7.19 6.42
CA ILE A 7 -7.39 8.05 6.77
C ILE A 7 -7.53 8.26 8.29
N SER A 8 -6.83 7.47 9.12
CA SER A 8 -6.77 7.69 10.57
C SER A 8 -5.81 8.81 10.98
N LEU A 9 -4.95 9.28 10.06
CA LEU A 9 -3.98 10.33 10.33
C LEU A 9 -4.62 11.72 10.25
N PRO A 10 -4.22 12.67 11.13
CA PRO A 10 -4.80 14.00 11.14
C PRO A 10 -4.48 14.76 9.84
N GLY A 11 -5.51 15.36 9.23
CA GLY A 11 -5.37 16.19 8.03
C GLY A 11 -5.10 15.42 6.74
N VAL A 12 -5.26 14.09 6.71
CA VAL A 12 -5.02 13.26 5.53
C VAL A 12 -6.33 12.91 4.83
N VAL A 13 -6.37 13.12 3.52
CA VAL A 13 -7.43 12.60 2.63
C VAL A 13 -6.77 11.64 1.64
N ALA A 14 -7.19 10.38 1.64
CA ALA A 14 -6.69 9.38 0.70
C ALA A 14 -7.48 9.42 -0.62
N ILE A 15 -6.78 9.40 -1.76
CA ILE A 15 -7.38 9.35 -3.12
C ILE A 15 -6.84 8.11 -3.85
N PRO A 16 -7.25 6.90 -3.44
CA PRO A 16 -6.81 5.68 -4.12
C PRO A 16 -7.44 5.55 -5.51
N GLY A 17 -6.64 5.08 -6.47
CA GLY A 17 -7.18 4.66 -7.75
C GLY A 17 -8.03 3.40 -7.61
N ALA A 18 -9.07 3.29 -8.43
CA ALA A 18 -9.85 2.08 -8.64
C ALA A 18 -10.21 2.00 -10.13
N SER A 19 -9.95 0.87 -10.77
CA SER A 19 -10.32 0.58 -12.16
C SER A 19 -11.58 -0.31 -12.26
N SER A 20 -12.13 -0.74 -11.13
CA SER A 20 -13.37 -1.52 -11.07
C SER A 20 -14.21 -1.15 -9.86
N VAL A 21 -15.48 -1.55 -9.87
CA VAL A 21 -16.41 -1.32 -8.76
C VAL A 21 -15.96 -2.11 -7.53
N GLU A 22 -15.51 -3.35 -7.70
CA GLU A 22 -15.04 -4.19 -6.60
C GLU A 22 -13.82 -3.56 -5.91
N GLN A 23 -12.91 -2.92 -6.67
CA GLN A 23 -11.80 -2.17 -6.09
C GLN A 23 -12.27 -0.93 -5.33
N LEU A 24 -13.28 -0.23 -5.85
CA LEU A 24 -13.89 0.90 -5.15
C LEU A 24 -14.52 0.44 -3.83
N GLU A 25 -15.29 -0.65 -3.85
CA GLU A 25 -15.92 -1.22 -2.66
C GLU A 25 -14.88 -1.62 -1.61
N PHE A 26 -13.78 -2.25 -2.03
CA PHE A 26 -12.68 -2.58 -1.13
C PHE A 26 -12.01 -1.33 -0.52
N ASN A 27 -11.83 -0.27 -1.33
CA ASN A 27 -11.27 0.99 -0.85
C ASN A 27 -12.20 1.65 0.19
N VAL A 28 -13.52 1.65 -0.08
CA VAL A 28 -14.54 2.22 0.81
C VAL A 28 -14.63 1.43 2.12
N ALA A 29 -14.62 0.09 2.05
CA ALA A 29 -14.68 -0.78 3.22
C ALA A 29 -13.51 -0.55 4.20
N ALA A 30 -12.41 0.10 3.77
CA ALA A 30 -11.33 0.46 4.67
C ALA A 30 -11.74 1.53 5.71
N ALA A 31 -12.79 2.32 5.45
CA ALA A 31 -13.31 3.32 6.39
C ALA A 31 -13.96 2.69 7.64
N ASP A 32 -14.49 1.48 7.51
CA ASP A 32 -15.15 0.75 8.60
C ASP A 32 -14.16 0.01 9.51
N ILE A 33 -12.86 0.03 9.17
CA ILE A 33 -11.82 -0.67 9.92
C ILE A 33 -11.32 0.24 11.06
N GLU A 34 -11.74 -0.08 12.29
CA GLU A 34 -11.17 0.53 13.49
C GLU A 34 -9.79 -0.04 13.80
N LEU A 35 -8.78 0.83 13.81
CA LEU A 35 -7.43 0.47 14.21
C LEU A 35 -7.18 0.80 15.69
N SER A 36 -6.76 -0.21 16.45
CA SER A 36 -6.20 0.01 17.78
C SER A 36 -4.95 0.92 17.70
N ALA A 37 -4.61 1.58 18.81
CA ALA A 37 -3.42 2.42 18.88
C ALA A 37 -2.15 1.62 18.51
N ALA A 38 -1.99 0.44 19.09
CA ALA A 38 -0.86 -0.44 18.78
C ALA A 38 -0.78 -0.82 17.29
N ALA A 39 -1.91 -1.07 16.63
CA ALA A 39 -1.93 -1.38 15.20
C ALA A 39 -1.55 -0.17 14.33
N ARG A 40 -2.03 1.04 14.68
CA ARG A 40 -1.62 2.28 14.00
C ARG A 40 -0.12 2.55 14.16
N ASP A 41 0.40 2.35 15.36
CA ASP A 41 1.81 2.58 15.67
C ASP A 41 2.69 1.59 14.90
N ALA A 42 2.33 0.30 14.90
CA ALA A 42 3.05 -0.72 14.15
C ALA A 42 3.07 -0.45 12.63
N LEU A 43 1.94 -0.01 12.05
CA LEU A 43 1.88 0.38 10.64
C LEU A 43 2.72 1.61 10.33
N THR A 44 2.73 2.59 11.24
CA THR A 44 3.55 3.80 11.13
C THR A 44 5.04 3.46 11.16
N ASP A 45 5.45 2.59 12.08
CA ASP A 45 6.84 2.14 12.20
C ASP A 45 7.29 1.37 10.97
N ALA A 46 6.46 0.44 10.49
CA ALA A 46 6.73 -0.29 9.25
C ALA A 46 6.88 0.65 8.05
N ALA A 47 6.02 1.67 7.93
CA ALA A 47 6.12 2.67 6.87
C ALA A 47 7.42 3.49 6.96
N ARG A 48 7.85 3.87 8.16
CA ARG A 48 9.13 4.60 8.39
C ARG A 48 10.36 3.72 8.11
N ALA A 49 10.26 2.43 8.39
CA ALA A 49 11.32 1.46 8.15
C ALA A 49 11.48 1.08 6.67
N PHE A 50 10.51 1.43 5.81
CA PHE A 50 10.54 1.08 4.40
C PHE A 50 11.85 1.54 3.72
N ARG A 51 12.46 0.62 2.97
CA ARG A 51 13.66 0.85 2.18
C ARG A 51 13.36 0.47 0.73
N PRO A 52 13.33 1.43 -0.21
CA PRO A 52 13.06 1.13 -1.60
C PRO A 52 14.18 0.26 -2.18
N VAL A 53 13.79 -0.70 -3.01
CA VAL A 53 14.73 -1.53 -3.77
C VAL A 53 15.40 -0.66 -4.84
N PRO A 54 16.74 -0.72 -5.00
CA PRO A 54 17.42 0.11 -5.99
C PRO A 54 17.01 -0.26 -7.41
N ALA A 55 16.84 0.77 -8.26
CA ALA A 55 16.35 0.64 -9.64
C ALA A 55 17.12 -0.39 -10.50
N ARG A 56 18.42 -0.60 -10.21
CA ARG A 56 19.22 -1.65 -10.86
C ARG A 56 18.66 -3.06 -10.66
N ARG A 57 18.10 -3.33 -9.47
CA ARG A 57 17.51 -4.64 -9.13
C ARG A 57 16.17 -4.81 -9.86
N PHE A 58 15.39 -3.75 -9.90
CA PHE A 58 14.14 -3.70 -10.66
C PHE A 58 14.37 -3.99 -12.15
N LEU A 59 15.42 -3.40 -12.73
CA LEU A 59 15.78 -3.65 -14.12
C LEU A 59 16.24 -5.09 -14.36
N THR A 60 17.03 -5.67 -13.46
CA THR A 60 17.43 -7.09 -13.57
C THR A 60 16.24 -8.04 -13.48
N ASP A 61 15.27 -7.75 -12.61
CA ASP A 61 14.08 -8.59 -12.44
C ASP A 61 13.17 -8.51 -13.69
N MET A 62 13.00 -7.32 -14.28
CA MET A 62 12.28 -7.12 -15.54
C MET A 62 12.93 -7.86 -16.74
N VAL A 63 14.27 -7.90 -16.80
CA VAL A 63 15.00 -8.65 -17.83
C VAL A 63 14.80 -10.16 -17.62
N HIS A 64 14.87 -10.62 -16.38
CA HIS A 64 14.69 -12.03 -16.04
C HIS A 64 13.29 -12.54 -16.39
N GLU A 65 12.23 -11.78 -16.09
CA GLU A 65 10.87 -12.13 -16.49
C GLU A 65 10.68 -12.22 -18.01
N ARG A 66 11.38 -11.37 -18.77
CA ARG A 66 11.32 -11.39 -20.25
C ARG A 66 12.05 -12.60 -20.84
N VAL A 67 13.12 -13.07 -20.21
CA VAL A 67 13.89 -14.23 -20.65
C VAL A 67 13.19 -15.54 -20.33
N LEU A 68 12.53 -15.65 -19.17
CA LEU A 68 11.76 -16.84 -18.79
C LEU A 68 10.44 -17.02 -19.56
N ARG A 69 9.99 -15.99 -20.30
CA ARG A 69 8.79 -16.04 -21.14
C ARG A 69 9.05 -16.48 -22.59
N ARG A 70 10.26 -16.90 -22.93
CA ARG A 70 10.63 -17.51 -24.22
C ARG A 70 10.91 -18.98 -24.03
#